data_AF-A0A930YX72-F1
#
_entry.id   AF-A0A930YX72-F1
#
_cell.length_a   1.000
_cell.length_b   1.000
_cell.length_c   1.000
_cell.angle_alpha   90.00
_cell.angle_beta   90.00
_cell.angle_gamma   90.00
#
_symmetry.space_group_name_H-M   'P 1'
#
loop_
_entity.id
_entity.type
_entity.pdbx_description
1 polymer ?
#
loop_
_entity_poly.entity_id
_entity_poly.type
_entity_poly.pdbx_seq_one_letter_code
_entity_poly.pdbx_strand_id
1 'polypeptide(L)'
;MNYFLSLFISLLCVQFFSAQQNVHFKSVNSTYQAHKTELYAEFKRLYETLSPQQRPFLVEELQQVEQKMDSLENAGYINSLIITKIEEDLSGPSSTRTAPLKDSVGKEVIVPQYPGGIPALRKEVAELFYMDATGLPPTLSTRVHFEVDTLGAVRFAKAEGENLLFNRQAEIALYRLSGTFVPASQGSEKIPYRFQMPFTMRFE
;
A
#
# COMPACT_ATOMS: atom_id res chain seq x y z
N MET A 1 20.56 23.65 -41.16
CA MET A 1 19.92 24.48 -40.12
C MET A 1 18.43 24.10 -40.08
N ASN A 2 17.95 22.90 -39.75
CA ASN A 2 18.33 21.75 -38.90
C ASN A 2 18.56 22.09 -37.43
N TYR A 3 17.78 21.42 -36.57
CA TYR A 3 17.75 21.36 -35.09
C TYR A 3 16.59 22.04 -34.33
N PHE A 4 15.53 22.54 -34.99
CA PHE A 4 14.38 23.10 -34.25
C PHE A 4 13.10 22.24 -34.22
N LEU A 5 13.09 21.03 -34.82
CA LEU A 5 11.87 20.22 -34.97
C LEU A 5 12.02 18.75 -34.51
N SER A 6 12.94 18.46 -33.59
CA SER A 6 13.14 17.10 -33.05
C SER A 6 13.00 16.99 -31.52
N LEU A 7 12.71 18.10 -30.82
CA LEU A 7 12.63 18.11 -29.35
C LEU A 7 11.20 18.03 -28.81
N PHE A 8 10.20 17.91 -29.70
CA PHE A 8 8.78 17.89 -29.30
C PHE A 8 8.15 16.48 -29.26
N ILE A 9 8.91 15.43 -29.56
CA ILE A 9 8.37 14.05 -29.66
C ILE A 9 8.93 13.11 -28.57
N SER A 10 9.93 13.53 -27.77
CA SER A 10 10.51 12.67 -26.73
C SER A 10 9.88 12.82 -25.33
N LEU A 11 8.82 13.60 -25.16
CA LEU A 11 8.15 13.80 -23.87
C LEU A 11 6.77 13.13 -23.77
N LEU A 12 6.50 12.15 -24.62
CA LEU A 12 5.24 11.37 -24.63
C LEU A 12 5.49 9.86 -24.41
N CYS A 13 6.56 9.56 -23.68
CA CYS A 13 6.72 8.29 -22.99
C CYS A 13 6.98 8.56 -21.51
N VAL A 14 6.11 9.35 -20.88
CA VAL A 14 5.79 9.05 -19.48
C VAL A 14 5.11 7.71 -19.56
N GLN A 15 5.90 6.64 -19.42
CA GLN A 15 5.34 5.35 -19.07
C GLN A 15 4.45 5.63 -17.88
N PHE A 16 3.16 5.36 -18.04
CA PHE A 16 2.27 5.22 -16.91
C PHE A 16 2.89 4.10 -16.08
N PHE A 17 3.80 4.45 -15.19
CA PHE A 17 4.07 3.70 -13.99
C PHE A 17 2.74 3.78 -13.24
N SER A 18 1.82 2.89 -13.62
CA SER A 18 0.65 2.59 -12.84
C SER A 18 1.20 2.23 -11.48
N ALA A 19 1.07 3.18 -10.54
CA ALA A 19 1.42 2.95 -9.16
C ALA A 19 0.78 1.63 -8.73
N GLN A 20 1.57 0.78 -8.07
CA GLN A 20 1.18 -0.56 -7.62
C GLN A 20 -0.13 -0.59 -6.83
N GLN A 21 -0.51 0.54 -6.23
CA GLN A 21 -1.67 0.66 -5.38
C GLN A 21 -2.94 0.16 -6.08
N ASN A 22 -3.58 -0.85 -5.47
CA ASN A 22 -4.84 -1.39 -5.94
C ASN A 22 -5.87 -0.25 -6.13
N VAL A 23 -6.63 -0.30 -7.22
CA VAL A 23 -7.51 0.81 -7.65
C VAL A 23 -8.51 1.25 -6.58
N HIS A 24 -9.03 0.31 -5.79
CA HIS A 24 -9.99 0.58 -4.71
C HIS A 24 -9.30 1.32 -3.56
N PHE A 25 -8.11 0.87 -3.17
CA PHE A 25 -7.30 1.52 -2.14
C PHE A 25 -6.83 2.91 -2.57
N LYS A 26 -6.43 3.06 -3.84
CA LYS A 26 -6.05 4.35 -4.42
C LYS A 26 -7.22 5.34 -4.39
N SER A 27 -8.42 4.89 -4.73
CA SER A 27 -9.65 5.70 -4.71
C SER A 27 -9.98 6.20 -3.30
N VAL A 28 -9.90 5.32 -2.30
CA VAL A 28 -10.06 5.72 -0.89
C VAL A 28 -9.01 6.75 -0.51
N ASN A 29 -7.73 6.46 -0.73
CA ASN A 29 -6.64 7.38 -0.37
C ASN A 29 -6.85 8.76 -1.03
N SER A 30 -7.10 8.83 -2.33
CA SER A 30 -7.29 10.12 -3.02
C SER A 30 -8.48 10.91 -2.49
N THR A 31 -9.57 10.21 -2.14
CA THR A 31 -10.79 10.84 -1.61
C THR A 31 -10.51 11.49 -0.25
N TYR A 32 -9.87 10.75 0.66
CA TYR A 32 -9.59 11.28 2.00
C TYR A 32 -8.48 12.34 1.98
N GLN A 33 -7.51 12.26 1.07
CA GLN A 33 -6.52 13.33 0.89
C GLN A 33 -7.16 14.64 0.39
N ALA A 34 -8.17 14.56 -0.50
CA ALA A 34 -8.94 15.73 -0.90
C ALA A 34 -9.68 16.34 0.29
N HIS A 35 -10.39 15.53 1.09
CA HIS A 35 -11.08 16.00 2.28
C HIS A 35 -10.12 16.62 3.31
N LYS A 36 -8.93 16.03 3.54
CA LYS A 36 -7.91 16.59 4.45
C LYS A 36 -7.41 17.95 3.95
N THR A 37 -7.20 18.08 2.64
CA THR A 37 -6.79 19.35 2.02
C THR A 37 -7.82 20.45 2.24
N GLU A 38 -9.10 20.15 2.03
CA GLU A 38 -10.20 21.10 2.26
C GLU A 38 -10.33 21.47 3.74
N LEU A 39 -10.27 20.48 4.64
CA LEU A 39 -10.31 20.70 6.08
C LEU A 39 -9.18 21.63 6.54
N TYR A 40 -7.94 21.39 6.12
CA TYR A 40 -6.81 22.24 6.51
C TYR A 40 -6.89 23.65 5.95
N ALA A 41 -7.41 23.81 4.74
CA ALA A 41 -7.65 25.13 4.17
C ALA A 41 -8.66 25.93 5.03
N GLU A 42 -9.76 25.29 5.44
CA GLU A 42 -10.77 25.93 6.27
C GLU A 42 -10.29 26.19 7.70
N PHE A 43 -9.59 25.22 8.30
CA PHE A 43 -8.95 25.40 9.61
C PHE A 43 -8.01 26.60 9.60
N LYS A 44 -7.14 26.71 8.59
CA LYS A 44 -6.20 27.83 8.46
C LYS A 44 -6.95 29.16 8.38
N ARG A 45 -8.01 29.22 7.56
CA ARG A 45 -8.87 30.41 7.42
C ARG A 45 -9.46 30.83 8.75
N LEU A 46 -10.02 29.89 9.52
CA LEU A 46 -10.61 30.16 10.83
C LEU A 46 -9.53 30.59 11.84
N TYR A 47 -8.41 29.88 11.91
CA TYR A 47 -7.32 30.13 12.84
C TYR A 47 -6.76 31.56 12.73
N GLU A 48 -6.62 32.08 11.51
CA GLU A 48 -6.16 33.44 11.23
C GLU A 48 -7.14 34.52 11.72
N THR A 49 -8.44 34.21 11.78
CA THR A 49 -9.50 35.14 12.25
C THR A 49 -9.71 35.12 13.77
N LEU A 50 -9.28 34.06 14.45
CA LEU A 50 -9.53 33.87 15.88
C LEU A 50 -8.51 34.60 16.77
N SER A 51 -9.00 35.07 17.91
CA SER A 51 -8.16 35.60 18.99
C SER A 51 -7.26 34.50 19.59
N PRO A 52 -6.09 34.86 20.16
CA PRO A 52 -5.18 33.88 20.77
C PRO A 52 -5.83 32.94 21.79
N GLN A 53 -6.85 33.41 22.51
CA GLN A 53 -7.58 32.64 23.52
C GLN A 53 -8.51 31.58 22.92
N GLN A 54 -9.00 31.78 21.70
CA GLN A 54 -9.93 30.86 21.02
C GLN A 54 -9.21 29.79 20.21
N ARG A 55 -7.96 30.04 19.79
CA ARG A 55 -7.17 29.12 18.95
C ARG A 55 -6.99 27.72 19.55
N PRO A 56 -6.76 27.54 20.88
CA PRO A 56 -6.61 26.20 21.45
C PRO A 56 -7.84 25.31 21.25
N PHE A 57 -9.05 25.88 21.35
CA PHE A 57 -10.30 25.15 21.13
C PHE A 57 -10.41 24.65 19.69
N LEU A 58 -10.11 25.50 18.70
CA LEU A 58 -10.13 25.10 17.28
C LEU A 58 -9.09 24.00 16.97
N VAL A 59 -7.92 24.04 17.62
CA VAL A 59 -6.90 22.98 17.48
C VAL A 59 -7.39 21.65 18.05
N GLU A 60 -8.07 21.68 19.21
CA GLU A 60 -8.67 20.47 19.79
C GLU A 60 -9.78 19.90 18.89
N GLU A 61 -10.65 20.75 18.33
CA GLU A 61 -11.67 20.32 17.36
C GLU A 61 -11.05 19.71 16.11
N LEU A 62 -10.00 20.31 15.55
CA LEU A 62 -9.28 19.76 14.41
C LEU A 62 -8.77 18.34 14.72
N GLN A 63 -8.13 18.16 15.88
CA GLN A 63 -7.60 16.86 16.29
C GLN A 63 -8.70 15.79 16.36
N GLN A 64 -9.87 16.12 16.92
CA GLN A 64 -11.01 15.19 16.99
C GLN A 64 -11.55 14.83 15.59
N VAL A 65 -11.61 15.82 14.69
CA VAL A 65 -12.06 15.59 13.30
C VAL A 65 -11.06 14.73 12.55
N GLU A 66 -9.75 14.99 12.68
CA GLU A 66 -8.68 14.19 12.07
C GLU A 66 -8.76 12.72 12.51
N GLN A 67 -8.86 12.46 13.82
CA GLN A 67 -9.01 11.10 14.35
C GLN A 67 -10.22 10.38 13.76
N LYS A 68 -11.35 11.10 13.62
CA LYS A 68 -12.56 10.53 13.03
C LYS A 68 -12.40 10.29 11.53
N MET A 69 -11.73 11.18 10.82
CA MET A 69 -11.42 11.00 9.40
C MET A 69 -10.50 9.81 9.16
N ASP A 70 -9.47 9.61 9.98
CA ASP A 70 -8.58 8.46 9.89
C ASP A 70 -9.33 7.14 10.13
N SER A 71 -10.25 7.13 11.11
CA SER A 71 -11.12 5.97 11.34
C SER A 71 -12.04 5.67 10.15
N LEU A 72 -12.56 6.71 9.48
CA LEU A 72 -13.42 6.55 8.29
C LEU A 72 -12.61 6.11 7.06
N GLU A 73 -11.40 6.65 6.90
CA GLU A 73 -10.44 6.26 5.87
C GLU A 73 -10.11 4.76 5.99
N ASN A 74 -9.82 4.32 7.21
CA ASN A 74 -9.58 2.91 7.52
C ASN A 74 -10.80 2.02 7.23
N ALA A 75 -12.02 2.47 7.54
CA ALA A 75 -13.23 1.74 7.16
C ALA A 75 -13.35 1.59 5.62
N GLY A 76 -12.97 2.63 4.87
CA GLY A 76 -12.86 2.58 3.42
C GLY A 76 -11.85 1.54 2.94
N TYR A 77 -10.68 1.42 3.59
CA TYR A 77 -9.69 0.40 3.25
C TYR A 77 -10.15 -1.02 3.57
N ILE A 78 -10.89 -1.22 4.67
CA ILE A 78 -11.50 -2.53 4.98
C ILE A 78 -12.46 -2.93 3.86
N ASN A 79 -13.32 -2.02 3.39
CA ASN A 79 -14.22 -2.30 2.27
C ASN A 79 -13.44 -2.59 0.97
N SER A 80 -12.37 -1.84 0.71
CA SER A 80 -11.49 -2.05 -0.44
C SER A 80 -10.82 -3.43 -0.41
N LEU A 81 -10.41 -3.89 0.78
CA LEU A 81 -9.87 -5.24 0.97
C LEU A 81 -10.91 -6.30 0.63
N ILE A 82 -12.15 -6.16 1.11
CA ILE A 82 -13.24 -7.10 0.82
C ILE A 82 -13.48 -7.20 -0.70
N ILE A 83 -13.61 -6.06 -1.39
CA ILE A 83 -13.82 -6.03 -2.84
C ILE A 83 -12.63 -6.70 -3.55
N THR A 84 -11.40 -6.34 -3.17
CA THR A 84 -10.18 -6.91 -3.75
C THR A 84 -10.13 -8.43 -3.59
N LYS A 85 -10.51 -8.96 -2.41
CA LYS A 85 -10.55 -10.40 -2.15
C LYS A 85 -11.57 -11.11 -3.04
N ILE A 86 -12.76 -10.53 -3.19
CA ILE A 86 -13.79 -11.06 -4.08
C ILE A 86 -13.29 -11.09 -5.53
N GLU A 87 -12.67 -10.00 -6.01
CA GLU A 87 -12.12 -9.93 -7.36
C GLU A 87 -11.00 -10.94 -7.59
N GLU A 88 -10.11 -11.13 -6.61
CA GLU A 88 -9.04 -12.11 -6.63
C GLU A 88 -9.57 -13.54 -6.68
N ASP A 89 -10.55 -13.87 -5.82
CA ASP A 89 -11.20 -15.18 -5.80
C ASP A 89 -11.92 -15.48 -7.13
N LEU A 90 -12.61 -14.49 -7.71
CA LEU A 90 -13.31 -14.60 -8.99
C LEU A 90 -12.34 -14.74 -10.18
N SER A 91 -11.17 -14.10 -10.10
CA SER A 91 -10.12 -14.21 -11.12
C SER A 91 -9.47 -15.60 -11.13
N GLY A 92 -9.74 -16.40 -10.09
CA GLY A 92 -9.16 -17.72 -9.86
C GLY A 92 -7.69 -17.62 -9.47
N PRO A 93 -7.13 -18.68 -8.84
CA PRO A 93 -5.68 -18.79 -8.77
C PRO A 93 -5.19 -18.85 -10.22
N SER A 94 -4.38 -17.86 -10.63
CA SER A 94 -3.56 -18.03 -11.83
C SER A 94 -2.95 -19.42 -11.74
N SER A 95 -3.25 -20.27 -12.72
CA SER A 95 -2.65 -21.60 -12.89
C SER A 95 -1.18 -21.43 -13.25
N THR A 96 -0.43 -20.73 -12.41
CA THR A 96 1.00 -20.84 -12.35
C THR A 96 1.22 -21.76 -11.18
N ARG A 97 1.39 -23.05 -11.53
CA ARG A 97 2.12 -24.04 -10.74
C ARG A 97 3.07 -23.29 -9.81
N THR A 98 3.00 -23.57 -8.50
CA THR A 98 4.20 -23.48 -7.68
C THR A 98 5.32 -24.07 -8.52
N ALA A 99 6.20 -23.26 -9.08
CA ALA A 99 7.43 -23.80 -9.60
C ALA A 99 8.09 -24.38 -8.35
N PRO A 100 8.21 -25.72 -8.23
CA PRO A 100 9.12 -26.23 -7.24
C PRO A 100 10.45 -25.53 -7.51
N LEU A 101 11.12 -25.09 -6.45
CA LEU A 101 12.53 -24.75 -6.50
C LEU A 101 13.33 -26.04 -6.76
N LYS A 102 13.09 -26.69 -7.91
CA LYS A 102 13.94 -27.68 -8.58
C LYS A 102 13.28 -28.29 -9.82
N ASP A 103 14.12 -28.36 -10.85
CA ASP A 103 14.09 -29.18 -12.07
C ASP A 103 13.24 -28.61 -13.23
N SER A 104 13.78 -28.18 -14.38
CA SER A 104 14.97 -28.63 -15.12
C SER A 104 15.47 -27.53 -16.09
N VAL A 105 16.80 -27.43 -16.26
CA VAL A 105 17.55 -26.54 -17.20
C VAL A 105 17.74 -25.07 -16.77
N GLY A 106 18.71 -24.83 -15.88
CA GLY A 106 19.81 -23.88 -16.12
C GLY A 106 19.59 -22.36 -16.09
N LYS A 107 18.42 -21.83 -15.69
CA LYS A 107 18.27 -20.37 -15.52
C LYS A 107 17.92 -20.01 -14.08
N GLU A 108 18.82 -19.25 -13.46
CA GLU A 108 18.64 -18.65 -12.13
C GLU A 108 17.43 -17.72 -12.14
N VAL A 109 16.64 -17.77 -11.05
CA VAL A 109 15.51 -16.87 -10.84
C VAL A 109 16.02 -15.65 -10.10
N ILE A 110 15.89 -14.49 -10.74
CA ILE A 110 16.10 -13.20 -10.10
C ILE A 110 14.82 -12.88 -9.31
N VAL A 111 14.95 -12.73 -7.99
CA VAL A 111 13.83 -12.43 -7.09
C VAL A 111 13.32 -11.00 -7.26
N PRO A 112 12.04 -10.71 -6.99
CA PRO A 112 11.51 -9.36 -7.11
C PRO A 112 12.18 -8.39 -6.12
N GLN A 113 12.34 -7.15 -6.53
CA GLN A 113 12.97 -6.11 -5.70
C GLN A 113 12.00 -4.95 -5.46
N TYR A 114 11.73 -4.66 -4.19
CA TYR A 114 11.01 -3.46 -3.82
C TYR A 114 11.94 -2.23 -3.89
N PRO A 115 11.44 -1.02 -4.21
CA PRO A 115 12.25 0.20 -4.13
C PRO A 115 12.84 0.39 -2.74
N GLY A 116 14.17 0.49 -2.64
CA GLY A 116 14.87 0.54 -1.34
C GLY A 116 15.00 -0.82 -0.62
N GLY A 117 14.59 -1.91 -1.26
CA GLY A 117 14.72 -3.28 -0.78
C GLY A 117 13.73 -3.65 0.34
N ILE A 118 13.92 -4.84 0.91
CA ILE A 118 13.08 -5.38 1.99
C ILE A 118 13.04 -4.47 3.24
N PRO A 119 14.12 -3.77 3.66
CA PRO A 119 14.03 -2.84 4.78
C PRO A 119 13.06 -1.69 4.53
N ALA A 120 13.06 -1.10 3.34
CA ALA A 120 12.13 -0.04 2.95
C ALA A 120 10.69 -0.56 2.90
N LEU A 121 10.48 -1.75 2.33
CA LEU A 121 9.17 -2.41 2.34
C LEU A 121 8.62 -2.57 3.76
N ARG A 122 9.43 -3.08 4.70
CA ARG A 122 9.01 -3.28 6.10
C ARG A 122 8.67 -1.97 6.78
N LYS A 123 9.46 -0.92 6.53
CA LYS A 123 9.22 0.42 7.07
C LYS A 123 7.90 0.99 6.56
N GLU A 124 7.66 0.93 5.25
CA GLU A 124 6.43 1.45 4.66
C GLU A 124 5.19 0.66 5.12
N VAL A 125 5.28 -0.67 5.22
CA VAL A 125 4.19 -1.48 5.79
C VAL A 125 3.87 -1.06 7.23
N ALA A 126 4.88 -0.74 8.04
CA ALA A 126 4.67 -0.25 9.41
C ALA A 126 4.04 1.14 9.44
N GLU A 127 4.46 2.05 8.55
CA GLU A 127 3.90 3.41 8.44
C GLU A 127 2.45 3.41 7.92
N LEU A 128 2.08 2.45 7.08
CA LEU A 128 0.73 2.30 6.56
C LEU A 128 -0.21 1.57 7.51
N PHE A 129 0.31 1.05 8.62
CA PHE A 129 -0.48 0.25 9.55
C PHE A 129 -1.37 1.14 10.42
N TYR A 130 -2.68 0.86 10.43
CA TYR A 130 -3.63 1.60 11.25
C TYR A 130 -4.37 0.65 12.19
N MET A 131 -4.10 0.74 13.49
CA MET A 131 -4.79 -0.05 14.49
C MET A 131 -4.72 0.64 15.85
N ASP A 132 -5.85 0.66 16.56
CA ASP A 132 -5.88 1.03 17.97
C ASP A 132 -5.22 -0.10 18.80
N ALA A 133 -4.13 0.23 19.48
CA ALA A 133 -3.38 -0.69 20.32
C ALA A 133 -3.95 -0.86 21.74
N THR A 134 -4.98 -0.09 22.09
CA THR A 134 -5.56 -0.07 23.44
C THR A 134 -6.06 -1.45 23.84
N GLY A 135 -5.48 -2.01 24.91
CA GLY A 135 -5.84 -3.33 25.42
C GLY A 135 -5.33 -4.51 24.59
N LEU A 136 -4.46 -4.27 23.59
CA LEU A 136 -3.80 -5.34 22.85
C LEU A 136 -2.51 -5.81 23.55
N PRO A 137 -2.06 -7.05 23.26
CA PRO A 137 -0.74 -7.51 23.67
C PRO A 137 0.37 -6.55 23.18
N PRO A 138 1.47 -6.40 23.94
CA PRO A 138 2.57 -5.48 23.60
C PRO A 138 3.31 -5.87 22.32
N THR A 139 3.10 -7.09 21.83
CA THR A 139 3.66 -7.55 20.57
C THR A 139 2.63 -8.39 19.84
N LEU A 140 2.40 -8.09 18.57
CA LEU A 140 1.59 -8.91 17.67
C LEU A 140 2.43 -9.34 16.48
N SER A 141 2.15 -10.54 15.99
CA SER A 141 2.85 -11.12 14.85
C SER A 141 1.88 -11.79 13.90
N THR A 142 2.20 -11.73 12.63
CA THR A 142 1.50 -12.43 11.56
C THR A 142 2.48 -12.86 10.49
N ARG A 143 2.11 -13.90 9.75
CA ARG A 143 2.80 -14.32 8.54
C ARG A 143 1.97 -13.90 7.35
N VAL A 144 2.54 -13.05 6.50
CA VAL A 144 1.85 -12.58 5.30
C VAL A 144 2.40 -13.29 4.07
N HIS A 145 1.50 -13.89 3.31
CA HIS A 145 1.74 -14.49 2.01
C HIS A 145 1.18 -13.55 0.95
N PHE A 146 1.92 -13.28 -0.11
CA PHE A 146 1.40 -12.48 -1.23
C PHE A 146 2.15 -12.82 -2.51
N GLU A 147 1.57 -12.51 -3.65
CA GLU A 147 2.19 -12.67 -4.96
C GLU A 147 2.55 -11.29 -5.53
N VAL A 148 3.74 -11.19 -6.11
CA VAL A 148 4.10 -10.09 -7.00
C VAL A 148 3.91 -10.59 -8.42
N ASP A 149 3.03 -9.94 -9.18
CA ASP A 149 2.73 -10.33 -10.55
C ASP A 149 3.85 -9.90 -11.53
N THR A 150 3.68 -10.23 -12.81
CA THR A 150 4.66 -9.92 -13.87
C THR A 150 4.77 -8.42 -14.17
N LEU A 151 3.87 -7.59 -13.64
CA LEU A 151 3.91 -6.14 -13.71
C LEU A 151 4.49 -5.51 -12.43
N GLY A 152 4.72 -6.30 -11.39
CA GLY A 152 5.30 -5.85 -10.13
C GLY A 152 4.27 -5.46 -9.08
N ALA A 153 2.98 -5.72 -9.34
CA ALA A 153 1.92 -5.39 -8.41
C ALA A 153 1.68 -6.52 -7.40
N VAL A 154 1.30 -6.14 -6.18
CA VAL A 154 0.92 -7.10 -5.13
C VAL A 154 -0.48 -7.63 -5.37
N ARG A 155 -0.62 -8.95 -5.28
CA ARG A 155 -1.85 -9.72 -5.43
C ARG A 155 -1.95 -10.79 -4.35
N PHE A 156 -3.16 -11.25 -4.08
CA PHE A 156 -3.44 -12.41 -3.22
C PHE A 156 -2.81 -12.31 -1.82
N ALA A 157 -2.73 -11.09 -1.25
CA ALA A 157 -2.15 -10.90 0.07
C ALA A 157 -3.01 -11.55 1.15
N LYS A 158 -2.44 -12.46 1.94
CA LYS A 158 -3.12 -13.23 2.97
C LYS A 158 -2.28 -13.28 4.23
N ALA A 159 -2.82 -12.83 5.35
CA ALA A 159 -2.16 -12.83 6.63
C ALA A 159 -2.69 -13.94 7.55
N GLU A 160 -1.78 -14.63 8.22
CA GLU A 160 -2.03 -15.75 9.12
C GLU A 160 -1.38 -15.47 10.48
N GLY A 161 -2.22 -15.28 11.49
CA GLY A 161 -1.81 -14.94 12.85
C GLY A 161 -3.02 -14.96 13.79
N GLU A 162 -2.78 -14.87 15.10
CA GLU A 162 -3.84 -15.00 16.11
C GLU A 162 -4.82 -13.82 16.12
N ASN A 163 -4.33 -12.59 15.85
CA ASN A 163 -5.17 -11.39 15.88
C ASN A 163 -5.70 -11.07 14.47
N LEU A 164 -7.01 -11.25 14.27
CA LEU A 164 -7.66 -11.04 12.98
C LEU A 164 -7.61 -9.59 12.50
N LEU A 165 -7.70 -8.61 13.40
CA LEU A 165 -7.63 -7.20 13.03
C LEU A 165 -6.22 -6.85 12.55
N PHE A 166 -5.20 -7.32 13.28
CA PHE A 166 -3.80 -7.17 12.90
C PHE A 166 -3.49 -7.80 11.54
N ASN A 167 -4.01 -9.02 11.29
CA ASN A 167 -3.86 -9.69 10.00
C ASN A 167 -4.47 -8.86 8.86
N ARG A 168 -5.71 -8.37 9.03
CA ARG A 168 -6.37 -7.53 8.02
C ARG A 168 -5.59 -6.25 7.75
N GLN A 169 -5.05 -5.61 8.78
CA GLN A 169 -4.25 -4.40 8.62
C GLN A 169 -2.92 -4.67 7.91
N ALA A 170 -2.31 -5.84 8.12
CA ALA A 170 -1.13 -6.24 7.36
C ALA A 170 -1.45 -6.44 5.87
N GLU A 171 -2.60 -7.04 5.54
CA GLU A 171 -3.08 -7.17 4.15
C GLU A 171 -3.36 -5.78 3.53
N ILE A 172 -4.07 -4.90 4.25
CA ILE A 172 -4.36 -3.52 3.82
C ILE A 172 -3.07 -2.76 3.53
N ALA A 173 -2.08 -2.82 4.42
CA ALA A 173 -0.80 -2.13 4.25
C ALA A 173 -0.08 -2.58 2.96
N LEU A 174 -0.10 -3.87 2.63
CA LEU A 174 0.50 -4.38 1.39
C LEU A 174 -0.19 -3.88 0.11
N TYR A 175 -1.52 -3.77 0.09
CA TYR A 175 -2.25 -3.21 -1.06
C TYR A 175 -2.13 -1.68 -1.18
N ARG A 176 -1.70 -1.02 -0.10
CA ARG A 176 -1.49 0.43 -0.03
C ARG A 176 -0.08 0.88 -0.38
N LEU A 177 0.85 -0.05 -0.60
CA LEU A 177 2.23 0.26 -0.98
C LEU A 177 2.27 1.21 -2.18
N SER A 178 3.10 2.23 -2.05
CA SER A 178 3.30 3.28 -3.05
C SER A 178 4.35 2.88 -4.10
N GLY A 179 5.36 2.11 -3.69
CA GLY A 179 6.39 1.59 -4.57
C GLY A 179 5.89 0.39 -5.38
N THR A 180 6.43 0.22 -6.59
CA THR A 180 6.18 -0.94 -7.46
C THR A 180 7.38 -1.88 -7.42
N PHE A 181 7.16 -3.19 -7.24
CA PHE A 181 8.25 -4.16 -7.32
C PHE A 181 8.83 -4.22 -8.74
N VAL A 182 10.14 -4.35 -8.85
CA VAL A 182 10.75 -4.96 -10.03
C VAL A 182 10.37 -6.44 -10.00
N PRO A 183 9.64 -6.97 -11.01
CA PRO A 183 9.16 -8.36 -11.01
C PRO A 183 10.29 -9.38 -10.97
N ALA A 184 9.98 -10.61 -10.58
CA ALA A 184 10.91 -11.71 -10.75
C ALA A 184 11.13 -12.00 -12.24
N SER A 185 12.31 -12.51 -12.56
CA SER A 185 12.62 -12.95 -13.92
C SER A 185 13.42 -14.23 -13.96
N GLN A 186 13.11 -15.08 -14.94
CA GLN A 186 13.91 -16.25 -15.28
C GLN A 186 14.44 -16.10 -16.71
N GLY A 187 15.72 -15.72 -16.83
CA GLY A 187 16.27 -15.26 -18.11
C GLY A 187 15.63 -13.94 -18.55
N SER A 188 14.99 -13.91 -19.71
CA SER A 188 14.31 -12.73 -20.26
C SER A 188 12.82 -12.66 -19.93
N GLU A 189 12.26 -13.70 -19.30
CA GLU A 189 10.84 -13.80 -19.00
C GLU A 189 10.54 -13.30 -17.59
N LYS A 190 9.54 -12.42 -17.46
CA LYS A 190 9.00 -12.00 -16.16
C LYS A 190 8.02 -13.04 -15.66
N ILE A 191 8.16 -13.46 -14.41
CA ILE A 191 7.33 -14.50 -13.80
C ILE A 191 6.69 -13.97 -12.51
N PRO A 192 5.50 -14.45 -12.13
CA PRO A 192 4.95 -14.15 -10.82
C PRO A 192 5.79 -14.81 -9.73
N TYR A 193 5.86 -14.17 -8.56
CA TYR A 193 6.66 -14.66 -7.44
C TYR A 193 5.91 -14.53 -6.12
N ARG A 194 5.87 -15.62 -5.35
CA ARG A 194 5.20 -15.64 -4.05
C ARG A 194 6.18 -15.34 -2.93
N PHE A 195 5.84 -14.33 -2.15
CA PHE A 195 6.53 -13.99 -0.91
C PHE A 195 5.85 -14.62 0.29
N GLN A 196 6.67 -14.92 1.29
CA GLN A 196 6.24 -15.16 2.66
C GLN A 196 7.07 -14.24 3.56
N MET A 197 6.41 -13.33 4.26
CA MET A 197 7.07 -12.36 5.13
C MET A 197 6.51 -12.47 6.55
N PRO A 198 7.35 -12.78 7.56
CA PRO A 198 6.96 -12.57 8.94
C PRO A 198 6.93 -11.07 9.23
N PHE A 199 5.84 -10.62 9.84
CA PHE A 199 5.64 -9.25 10.25
C PHE A 199 5.27 -9.22 11.73
N THR A 200 6.06 -8.47 12.50
CA THR A 200 5.90 -8.34 13.94
C THR A 200 5.97 -6.86 14.28
N MET A 201 5.03 -6.39 15.09
CA MET A 201 5.07 -5.04 15.64
C MET A 201 4.99 -5.08 17.15
N ARG A 202 5.65 -4.10 17.75
CA ARG A 202 5.58 -3.80 19.17
C ARG A 202 4.77 -2.53 19.33
N PHE A 203 3.80 -2.56 20.24
CA PHE A 203 3.02 -1.39 20.61
C PHE A 203 3.59 -0.84 21.92
N GLU A 204 3.78 0.47 21.96
CA GLU A 204 4.21 1.20 23.15
C GLU A 204 3.01 1.68 23.97
#